data_AF-A0AAN7RL88-F1
#
_entry.id   AF-A0AAN7RL88-F1
#
_cell.length_a   1.000
_cell.length_b   1.000
_cell.length_c   1.000
_cell.angle_alpha   90.00
_cell.angle_beta   90.00
_cell.angle_gamma   90.00
#
_symmetry.space_group_name_H-M   'P 1'
#
loop_
_entity.id
_entity.type
_entity.pdbx_description
1 polymer ?
#
loop_
_entity_poly.entity_id
_entity_poly.type
_entity_poly.pdbx_seq_one_letter_code
_entity_poly.pdbx_strand_id
1 'polypeptide(L)'
;MENIQSMDFRHIKQLVHAVIVHLVKSCPPDSWEIWLDKLLHPLFIHSQLALSISWSSLLNEGRAKIPDSLYISVDDLKLEVIEERILRDLTREMSTLFFLIASPSLNKGIPYLEQPGNTNHADLSSLKELDSFSKSSMISFLLTHGSLVPGLQICLEVLRLNDGETTSRFVSSFWSRVVLLSISTDNAELREFVCKDLFSAFIHALSLESNAVISIDLISLCREIFVYLSDRDPAPRQVLLSLPYMKSQDLAAFEEALRKTSRASEQFKLMKNLLILATGNMLEALTAHKSFY
;
A
#
# COMPACT_ATOMS: atom_id res chain seq x y z
N MET A 1 22.76 -4.50 10.03
CA MET A 1 23.30 -3.17 9.65
C MET A 1 23.59 -2.39 10.92
N GLU A 2 24.86 -2.03 11.17
CA GLU A 2 25.25 -1.35 12.41
C GLU A 2 24.90 0.15 12.36
N ASN A 3 24.51 0.73 13.50
CA ASN A 3 24.31 2.17 13.70
C ASN A 3 23.31 2.88 12.76
N ILE A 4 22.33 2.16 12.21
CA ILE A 4 21.28 2.81 11.39
C ILE A 4 20.51 3.87 12.19
N GLN A 5 20.33 3.66 13.50
CA GLN A 5 19.59 4.55 14.38
C GLN A 5 20.23 5.95 14.51
N SER A 6 21.53 6.07 14.23
CA SER A 6 22.22 7.37 14.24
C SER A 6 22.20 8.08 12.87
N MET A 7 21.66 7.45 11.82
CA MET A 7 21.55 8.06 10.50
C MET A 7 20.36 9.02 10.45
N ASP A 8 20.61 10.25 9.99
CA ASP A 8 19.54 11.18 9.62
C ASP A 8 18.88 10.82 8.29
N PHE A 9 17.85 11.57 7.91
CA PHE A 9 17.04 11.30 6.73
C PHE A 9 17.84 11.35 5.42
N ARG A 10 18.85 12.20 5.34
CA ARG A 10 19.68 12.33 4.13
C ARG A 10 20.62 11.15 4.01
N HIS A 11 21.20 10.71 5.11
CA HIS A 11 22.02 9.51 5.15
C HIS A 11 21.20 8.26 4.77
N ILE A 12 20.00 8.10 5.31
CA ILE A 12 19.11 6.99 4.96
C ILE A 12 18.73 7.05 3.48
N LYS A 13 18.31 8.22 2.98
CA LYS A 13 18.00 8.43 1.56
C LYS A 13 19.17 7.99 0.67
N GLN A 14 20.38 8.46 0.98
CA GLN A 14 21.57 8.13 0.19
C GLN A 14 21.93 6.65 0.25
N LEU A 15 21.81 6.03 1.43
CA LEU A 15 22.00 4.59 1.61
C LEU A 15 21.02 3.79 0.76
N VAL A 16 19.73 4.13 0.80
CA VAL A 16 18.70 3.46 0.00
C VAL A 16 19.00 3.58 -1.48
N HIS A 17 19.22 4.82 -1.94
CA HIS A 17 19.45 5.14 -3.34
C HIS A 17 20.70 4.46 -3.91
N ALA A 18 21.84 4.66 -3.24
CA ALA A 18 23.15 4.26 -3.78
C ALA A 18 23.42 2.76 -3.58
N VAL A 19 22.89 2.15 -2.53
CA VAL A 19 23.26 0.77 -2.14
C VAL A 19 22.06 -0.16 -2.20
N ILE A 20 21.02 0.11 -1.41
CA ILE A 20 19.95 -0.87 -1.17
C ILE A 20 19.16 -1.17 -2.44
N VAL A 21 18.81 -0.16 -3.23
CA VAL A 21 18.10 -0.33 -4.51
C VAL A 21 18.87 -1.27 -5.45
N HIS A 22 20.20 -1.11 -5.55
CA HIS A 22 21.03 -1.94 -6.42
C HIS A 22 21.15 -3.38 -5.93
N LEU A 23 21.27 -3.56 -4.60
CA LEU A 23 21.29 -4.88 -3.97
C LEU A 23 19.97 -5.62 -4.19
N VAL A 24 18.83 -4.97 -3.91
CA VAL A 24 17.50 -5.57 -4.10
C VAL A 24 17.28 -5.99 -5.55
N LYS A 25 17.71 -5.15 -6.51
CA LYS A 25 17.54 -5.44 -7.94
C LYS A 25 18.33 -6.67 -8.40
N SER A 26 19.48 -6.94 -7.79
CA SER A 26 20.48 -7.86 -8.33
C SER A 26 20.76 -9.08 -7.47
N CYS A 27 20.23 -9.14 -6.23
CA CYS A 27 20.49 -10.24 -5.31
C CYS A 27 19.74 -11.51 -5.76
N PRO A 28 20.43 -12.64 -5.96
CA PRO A 28 19.80 -13.90 -6.31
C PRO A 28 18.94 -14.45 -5.14
N PRO A 29 17.86 -15.19 -5.42
CA PRO A 29 16.95 -15.71 -4.39
C PRO A 29 17.65 -16.48 -3.26
N ASP A 30 18.64 -17.31 -3.60
CA ASP A 30 19.39 -18.12 -2.63
C ASP A 30 20.22 -17.29 -1.62
N SER A 31 20.39 -15.99 -1.88
CA SER A 31 21.14 -15.06 -1.04
C SER A 31 20.26 -14.08 -0.27
N TRP A 32 18.94 -14.11 -0.45
CA TRP A 32 18.02 -13.14 0.16
C TRP A 32 18.07 -13.21 1.70
N GLU A 33 18.02 -14.41 2.28
CA GLU A 33 18.06 -14.59 3.75
C GLU A 33 19.41 -14.17 4.35
N ILE A 34 20.50 -14.50 3.68
CA ILE A 34 21.85 -14.21 4.18
C ILE A 34 22.14 -12.71 4.16
N TRP A 35 21.69 -12.02 3.11
CA TRP A 35 22.07 -10.63 2.83
C TRP A 35 20.91 -9.64 2.89
N LEU A 36 19.88 -9.82 2.05
CA LEU A 36 18.83 -8.81 1.91
C LEU A 36 18.01 -8.66 3.19
N ASP A 37 17.63 -9.76 3.82
CA ASP A 37 16.79 -9.72 5.01
C ASP A 37 17.46 -8.93 6.15
N LYS A 38 18.75 -9.21 6.40
CA LYS A 38 19.59 -8.55 7.42
C LYS A 38 19.87 -7.07 7.15
N LEU A 39 19.67 -6.61 5.91
CA LEU A 39 19.83 -5.21 5.51
C LEU A 39 18.49 -4.48 5.52
N LEU A 40 17.45 -5.09 4.95
CA LEU A 40 16.13 -4.49 4.79
C LEU A 40 15.37 -4.42 6.11
N HIS A 41 15.44 -5.43 6.97
CA HIS A 41 14.72 -5.43 8.24
C HIS A 41 15.06 -4.23 9.15
N PRO A 42 16.34 -3.99 9.53
CA PRO A 42 16.68 -2.83 10.35
C PRO A 42 16.42 -1.50 9.62
N LEU A 43 16.54 -1.47 8.29
CA LEU A 43 16.17 -0.31 7.48
C LEU A 43 14.70 0.04 7.60
N PHE A 44 13.82 -0.94 7.42
CA PHE A 44 12.38 -0.71 7.48
C PHE A 44 11.92 -0.34 8.88
N ILE A 45 12.46 -0.95 9.94
CA ILE A 45 12.13 -0.56 11.32
C ILE A 45 12.47 0.92 11.56
N HIS A 46 13.71 1.32 11.26
CA HIS A 46 14.15 2.69 11.52
C HIS A 46 13.42 3.71 10.66
N SER A 47 13.29 3.43 9.36
CA SER A 47 12.57 4.30 8.43
C SER A 47 11.10 4.42 8.82
N GLN A 48 10.45 3.34 9.25
CA GLN A 48 9.07 3.37 9.71
C GLN A 48 8.92 4.30 10.91
N LEU A 49 9.69 4.08 11.97
CA LEU A 49 9.61 4.90 13.17
C LEU A 49 9.87 6.39 12.86
N ALA A 50 10.94 6.67 12.10
CA ALA A 50 11.33 8.03 11.75
C ALA A 50 10.27 8.74 10.89
N LEU A 51 9.77 8.08 9.86
CA LEU A 51 8.75 8.64 8.97
C LEU A 51 7.42 8.85 9.71
N SER A 52 6.96 7.86 10.49
CA SER A 52 5.70 7.97 11.24
C SER A 52 5.73 9.16 12.21
N ILE A 53 6.82 9.34 12.95
CA ILE A 53 6.99 10.46 13.90
C ILE A 53 6.98 11.79 13.14
N SER A 54 7.79 11.93 12.09
CA SER A 54 7.92 13.19 11.35
C SER A 54 6.66 13.56 10.56
N TRP A 55 5.98 12.61 9.93
CA TRP A 55 4.69 12.85 9.27
C TRP A 55 3.60 13.22 10.27
N SER A 56 3.52 12.51 11.41
CA SER A 56 2.56 12.84 12.46
C SER A 56 2.79 14.24 13.03
N SER A 57 4.05 14.62 13.25
CA SER A 57 4.41 15.97 13.70
C SER A 57 4.06 17.03 12.66
N LEU A 58 4.33 16.77 11.36
CA LEU A 58 4.00 17.71 10.29
C LEU A 58 2.48 17.92 10.18
N LEU A 59 1.69 16.84 10.24
CA LEU A 59 0.23 16.91 10.10
C LEU A 59 -0.46 17.57 11.29
N ASN A 60 0.03 17.35 12.51
CA ASN A 60 -0.62 17.87 13.73
C ASN A 60 -0.07 19.24 14.16
N GLU A 61 1.20 19.52 13.91
CA GLU A 61 1.90 20.69 14.44
C GLU A 61 2.49 21.60 13.35
N GLY A 62 2.38 21.24 12.07
CA GLY A 62 2.96 22.00 10.95
C GLY A 62 4.49 21.89 10.84
N ARG A 63 5.14 21.04 11.64
CA ARG A 63 6.60 20.87 11.65
C ARG A 63 7.00 19.42 11.64
N ALA A 64 7.89 19.01 10.74
CA ALA A 64 8.34 17.61 10.66
C ALA A 64 9.39 17.25 11.74
N LYS A 65 10.01 18.26 12.38
CA LYS A 65 10.98 18.10 13.49
C LYS A 65 12.10 17.11 13.16
N ILE A 66 12.61 17.19 11.93
CA ILE A 66 13.68 16.29 11.49
C ILE A 66 14.96 16.67 12.24
N PRO A 67 15.64 15.75 12.92
CA PRO A 67 16.93 16.05 13.54
C PRO A 67 17.98 16.22 12.45
N ASP A 68 18.47 17.44 12.22
CA ASP A 68 19.54 17.71 11.27
C ASP A 68 20.56 18.70 11.85
N SER A 69 21.83 18.32 11.79
CA SER A 69 22.94 19.12 12.33
C SER A 69 23.17 20.45 11.61
N LEU A 70 22.58 20.65 10.42
CA LEU A 70 22.90 21.79 9.54
C LEU A 70 22.02 23.05 9.78
N TYR A 71 21.17 23.06 10.82
CA TYR A 71 20.18 24.13 11.05
C TYR A 71 20.71 25.42 11.69
N ILE A 72 22.02 25.56 11.91
CA ILE A 72 22.59 26.56 12.85
C ILE A 72 22.36 28.04 12.43
N SER A 73 21.83 28.33 11.24
CA SER A 73 21.64 29.73 10.79
C SER A 73 20.45 29.98 9.85
N VAL A 74 19.42 29.12 9.85
CA VAL A 74 18.28 29.26 8.92
C VAL A 74 17.07 29.84 9.64
N ASP A 75 16.40 30.80 8.99
CA ASP A 75 15.13 31.39 9.44
C ASP A 75 14.02 30.34 9.55
N ASP A 76 13.10 30.49 10.50
CA ASP A 76 12.12 29.46 10.91
C ASP A 76 11.19 29.04 9.75
N LEU A 77 10.75 29.99 8.92
CA LEU A 77 9.91 29.68 7.76
C LEU A 77 10.66 28.87 6.70
N LYS A 78 11.96 29.13 6.54
CA LYS A 78 12.81 28.35 5.63
C LYS A 78 13.13 26.97 6.20
N LEU A 79 13.18 26.84 7.54
CA LEU A 79 13.37 25.56 8.21
C LEU A 79 12.21 24.60 7.97
N GLU A 80 10.95 25.06 8.10
CA GLU A 80 9.76 24.24 7.85
C GLU A 80 9.75 23.67 6.43
N VAL A 81 9.99 24.51 5.42
CA VAL A 81 10.02 24.08 4.02
C VAL A 81 11.17 23.09 3.76
N ILE A 82 12.33 23.29 4.39
CA ILE A 82 13.47 22.37 4.26
C ILE A 82 13.16 21.04 4.93
N GLU A 83 12.58 21.05 6.13
CA GLU A 83 12.15 19.86 6.87
C GLU A 83 11.14 19.05 6.04
N GLU A 84 10.05 19.66 5.58
CA GLU A 84 9.05 18.98 4.76
C GLU A 84 9.67 18.39 3.48
N ARG A 85 10.55 19.15 2.81
CA ARG A 85 11.25 18.66 1.62
C ARG A 85 12.09 17.41 1.93
N ILE A 86 12.84 17.40 3.03
CA ILE A 86 13.68 16.25 3.42
C ILE A 86 12.80 15.03 3.77
N LEU A 87 11.68 15.25 4.47
CA LEU A 87 10.69 14.19 4.77
C LEU A 87 10.14 13.55 3.50
N ARG A 88 9.70 14.39 2.55
CA ARG A 88 9.18 13.94 1.25
C ARG A 88 10.24 13.22 0.43
N ASP A 89 11.47 13.72 0.41
CA ASP A 89 12.59 13.11 -0.29
C ASP A 89 12.88 11.68 0.21
N LEU A 90 12.94 11.47 1.53
CA LEU A 90 13.13 10.12 2.08
C LEU A 90 11.93 9.23 1.76
N THR A 91 10.71 9.74 1.90
CA THR A 91 9.48 8.99 1.60
C THR A 91 9.47 8.51 0.14
N ARG A 92 9.83 9.38 -0.81
CA ARG A 92 9.92 9.06 -2.25
C ARG A 92 11.01 8.02 -2.55
N GLU A 93 12.13 8.10 -1.85
CA GLU A 93 13.21 7.11 -2.03
C GLU A 93 12.78 5.72 -1.51
N MET A 94 12.14 5.67 -0.34
CA MET A 94 11.53 4.43 0.17
C MET A 94 10.48 3.90 -0.80
N SER A 95 9.69 4.77 -1.42
CA SER A 95 8.70 4.40 -2.43
C SER A 95 9.33 3.75 -3.66
N THR A 96 10.48 4.25 -4.08
CA THR A 96 11.26 3.68 -5.18
C THR A 96 11.76 2.27 -4.82
N LEU A 97 12.22 2.08 -3.58
CA LEU A 97 12.60 0.77 -3.08
C LEU A 97 11.41 -0.22 -3.08
N PHE A 98 10.25 0.17 -2.56
CA PHE A 98 9.06 -0.70 -2.55
C PHE A 98 8.51 -0.99 -3.94
N PHE A 99 8.53 -0.01 -4.85
CA PHE A 99 8.19 -0.22 -6.26
C PHE A 99 9.09 -1.28 -6.90
N LEU A 100 10.41 -1.22 -6.62
CA LEU A 100 11.35 -2.24 -7.10
C LEU A 100 11.06 -3.61 -6.48
N ILE A 101 10.85 -3.68 -5.15
CA ILE A 101 10.50 -4.93 -4.44
C ILE A 101 9.25 -5.57 -5.05
N ALA A 102 8.29 -4.78 -5.52
CA ALA A 102 7.05 -5.25 -6.15
C ALA A 102 7.17 -5.55 -7.65
N SER A 103 8.34 -5.30 -8.25
CA SER A 103 8.53 -5.49 -9.68
C SER A 103 8.20 -6.92 -10.12
N PRO A 104 7.61 -7.11 -11.32
CA PRO A 104 7.30 -8.45 -11.83
C PRO A 104 8.54 -9.36 -11.92
N SER A 105 9.72 -8.79 -12.16
CA SER A 105 10.98 -9.53 -12.22
C SER A 105 11.37 -10.21 -10.91
N LEU A 106 11.02 -9.60 -9.77
CA LEU A 106 11.30 -10.13 -8.43
C LEU A 106 10.12 -10.93 -7.84
N ASN A 107 8.99 -11.02 -8.57
CA ASN A 107 7.75 -11.64 -8.10
C ASN A 107 7.09 -12.54 -9.14
N LYS A 108 7.90 -13.32 -9.88
CA LYS A 108 7.43 -14.20 -10.95
C LYS A 108 6.50 -15.32 -10.47
N GLY A 109 6.59 -15.70 -9.19
CA GLY A 109 5.76 -16.74 -8.60
C GLY A 109 4.32 -16.33 -8.29
N ILE A 110 4.04 -15.02 -8.19
CA ILE A 110 2.70 -14.53 -7.87
C ILE A 110 1.83 -14.68 -9.14
N PRO A 111 0.72 -15.44 -9.09
CA PRO A 111 -0.19 -15.60 -10.23
C PRO A 111 -0.77 -14.25 -10.64
N TYR A 112 -1.14 -14.07 -11.91
CA TYR A 112 -1.95 -12.94 -12.33
C TYR A 112 -3.43 -13.27 -12.11
N LEU A 113 -4.26 -12.27 -11.77
CA LEU A 113 -5.71 -12.45 -11.86
C LEU A 113 -6.06 -12.71 -13.33
N GLU A 114 -6.73 -13.83 -13.60
CA GLU A 114 -7.21 -14.14 -14.95
C GLU A 114 -8.11 -13.00 -15.47
N GLN A 115 -8.01 -12.74 -16.77
CA GLN A 115 -8.80 -11.74 -17.50
C GLN A 115 -10.32 -11.92 -17.26
N PRO A 116 -11.12 -10.84 -17.36
CA PRO A 116 -12.49 -10.79 -16.89
C PRO A 116 -13.42 -11.65 -17.74
N GLY A 117 -13.72 -12.86 -17.26
CA GLY A 117 -14.67 -13.75 -17.94
C GLY A 117 -15.06 -15.01 -17.18
N ASN A 118 -14.28 -15.44 -16.18
CA ASN A 118 -14.56 -16.67 -15.45
C ASN A 118 -14.24 -16.52 -13.96
N THR A 119 -14.96 -15.64 -13.27
CA THR A 119 -14.94 -15.56 -11.79
C THR A 119 -15.74 -16.73 -11.21
N ASN A 120 -15.19 -17.94 -11.34
CA ASN A 120 -15.50 -18.96 -10.36
C ASN A 120 -14.79 -18.54 -9.08
N HIS A 121 -15.54 -18.46 -7.97
CA HIS A 121 -15.00 -18.24 -6.63
C HIS A 121 -13.65 -18.93 -6.48
N ALA A 122 -12.61 -18.21 -6.02
CA ALA A 122 -11.27 -18.75 -5.88
C ALA A 122 -11.35 -20.11 -5.17
N ASP A 123 -11.05 -21.18 -5.91
CA ASP A 123 -11.20 -22.53 -5.41
C ASP A 123 -10.26 -22.69 -4.22
N LEU A 124 -10.81 -22.85 -3.02
CA LEU A 124 -10.06 -22.93 -1.77
C LEU A 124 -9.00 -24.05 -1.83
N SER A 125 -9.22 -25.08 -2.66
CA SER A 125 -8.28 -26.17 -2.89
C SER A 125 -7.00 -25.78 -3.67
N SER A 126 -6.99 -24.61 -4.32
CA SER A 126 -5.86 -24.10 -5.10
C SER A 126 -4.95 -23.13 -4.33
N LEU A 127 -5.33 -22.75 -3.11
CA LEU A 127 -4.55 -21.88 -2.26
C LEU A 127 -3.25 -22.57 -1.82
N LYS A 128 -2.17 -21.81 -1.78
CA LYS A 128 -0.87 -22.30 -1.31
C LYS A 128 -0.46 -21.59 -0.02
N GLU A 129 0.38 -22.27 0.76
CA GLU A 129 1.04 -21.63 1.90
C GLU A 129 1.89 -20.44 1.42
N LEU A 130 1.97 -19.38 2.24
CA LEU A 130 2.72 -18.18 1.91
C LEU A 130 4.19 -18.48 1.54
N ASP A 131 4.82 -19.41 2.27
CA ASP A 131 6.23 -19.76 2.07
C ASP A 131 6.50 -20.47 0.72
N SER A 132 5.47 -21.09 0.13
CA SER A 132 5.60 -21.71 -1.19
C SER A 132 6.00 -20.72 -2.30
N PHE A 133 5.74 -19.43 -2.08
CA PHE A 133 6.11 -18.35 -2.99
C PHE A 133 7.49 -17.73 -2.67
N SER A 134 8.08 -17.98 -1.50
CA SER A 134 9.29 -17.29 -0.99
C SER A 134 10.50 -17.41 -1.92
N LYS A 135 10.62 -18.48 -2.71
CA LYS A 135 11.74 -18.65 -3.66
C LYS A 135 11.59 -17.88 -4.97
N SER A 136 10.38 -17.39 -5.26
CA SER A 136 10.02 -16.79 -6.55
C SER A 136 9.31 -15.44 -6.42
N SER A 137 9.08 -15.00 -5.19
CA SER A 137 8.52 -13.71 -4.84
C SER A 137 9.24 -13.11 -3.64
N MET A 138 9.86 -11.95 -3.87
CA MET A 138 10.51 -11.17 -2.82
C MET A 138 9.50 -10.65 -1.79
N ILE A 139 8.28 -10.26 -2.22
CA ILE A 139 7.24 -9.83 -1.27
C ILE A 139 6.86 -10.98 -0.33
N SER A 140 6.60 -12.17 -0.87
CA SER A 140 6.30 -13.36 -0.05
C SER A 140 7.48 -13.72 0.86
N PHE A 141 8.71 -13.69 0.35
CA PHE A 141 9.92 -13.93 1.14
C PHE A 141 10.00 -12.98 2.34
N LEU A 142 9.91 -11.67 2.11
CA LEU A 142 10.04 -10.66 3.16
C LEU A 142 8.86 -10.69 4.16
N LEU A 143 7.66 -11.08 3.72
CA LEU A 143 6.52 -11.28 4.61
C LEU A 143 6.72 -12.50 5.50
N THR A 144 7.18 -13.62 4.94
CA THR A 144 7.44 -14.87 5.68
C THR A 144 8.48 -14.66 6.78
N HIS A 145 9.47 -13.80 6.56
CA HIS A 145 10.50 -13.46 7.54
C HIS A 145 10.10 -12.30 8.47
N GLY A 146 8.88 -11.74 8.33
CA GLY A 146 8.40 -10.60 9.10
C GLY A 146 9.06 -9.26 8.75
N SER A 147 10.07 -9.26 7.87
CA SER A 147 10.83 -8.09 7.50
C SER A 147 10.03 -7.03 6.75
N LEU A 148 9.01 -7.41 6.01
CA LEU A 148 8.16 -6.44 5.30
C LEU A 148 7.16 -5.74 6.22
N VAL A 149 6.91 -6.20 7.45
CA VAL A 149 5.84 -5.67 8.32
C VAL A 149 5.99 -4.16 8.60
N PRO A 150 7.17 -3.64 9.00
CA PRO A 150 7.36 -2.19 9.16
C PRO A 150 7.26 -1.46 7.80
N GLY A 151 7.64 -2.13 6.71
CA GLY A 151 7.48 -1.59 5.36
C GLY A 151 6.02 -1.42 4.95
N LEU A 152 5.15 -2.36 5.29
CA LEU A 152 3.70 -2.25 5.06
C LEU A 152 3.11 -1.02 5.77
N GLN A 153 3.58 -0.73 7.00
CA GLN A 153 3.14 0.46 7.74
C GLN A 153 3.57 1.76 7.06
N ILE A 154 4.82 1.85 6.59
CA ILE A 154 5.28 2.99 5.77
C ILE A 154 4.37 3.18 4.55
N CYS A 155 4.13 2.09 3.79
CA CYS A 155 3.31 2.15 2.60
C CYS A 155 1.86 2.57 2.91
N LEU A 156 1.30 2.14 4.06
CA LEU A 156 -0.07 2.49 4.47
C LEU A 156 -0.17 3.96 4.85
N GLU A 157 0.84 4.51 5.51
CA GLU A 157 0.89 5.92 5.84
C GLU A 157 0.94 6.78 4.58
N VAL A 158 1.68 6.35 3.54
CA VAL A 158 1.73 7.06 2.26
C VAL A 158 0.34 7.22 1.62
N LEU A 159 -0.55 6.24 1.74
CA LEU A 159 -1.93 6.35 1.23
C LEU A 159 -2.73 7.49 1.88
N ARG A 160 -2.31 7.96 3.06
CA ARG A 160 -2.93 9.08 3.79
C ARG A 160 -2.29 10.44 3.47
N LEU A 161 -1.21 10.45 2.70
CA LEU A 161 -0.49 11.68 2.37
C LEU A 161 -1.07 12.34 1.11
N ASN A 162 -1.03 13.66 1.06
CA ASN A 162 -1.39 14.45 -0.11
C ASN A 162 -0.22 14.52 -1.11
N ASP A 163 0.32 13.38 -1.55
CA ASP A 163 1.40 13.26 -2.54
C ASP A 163 1.02 12.20 -3.60
N GLY A 164 0.18 12.61 -4.56
CA GLY A 164 -0.37 11.71 -5.57
C GLY A 164 0.67 11.00 -6.43
N GLU A 165 1.83 11.61 -6.70
CA GLU A 165 2.92 10.97 -7.44
C GLU A 165 3.47 9.77 -6.67
N THR A 166 3.79 9.98 -5.40
CA THR A 166 4.33 8.93 -4.53
C THR A 166 3.30 7.81 -4.35
N THR A 167 2.05 8.17 -4.05
CA THR A 167 0.94 7.22 -3.88
C THR A 167 0.70 6.38 -5.12
N SER A 168 0.80 6.97 -6.33
CA SER A 168 0.57 6.24 -7.58
C SER A 168 1.51 5.07 -7.81
N ARG A 169 2.79 5.22 -7.44
CA ARG A 169 3.81 4.17 -7.57
C ARG A 169 3.53 3.00 -6.63
N PHE A 170 3.04 3.26 -5.43
CA PHE A 170 2.66 2.21 -4.49
C PHE A 170 1.41 1.45 -4.94
N VAL A 171 0.36 2.17 -5.33
CA VAL A 171 -0.94 1.57 -5.68
C VAL A 171 -0.82 0.67 -6.92
N SER A 172 -0.22 1.19 -8.00
CA SER A 172 -0.10 0.47 -9.27
C SER A 172 0.79 -0.78 -9.21
N SER A 173 1.72 -0.86 -8.25
CA SER A 173 2.73 -1.93 -8.21
C SER A 173 2.72 -2.69 -6.89
N PHE A 174 3.08 -2.04 -5.79
CA PHE A 174 3.26 -2.70 -4.49
C PHE A 174 1.96 -3.27 -3.96
N TRP A 175 0.92 -2.46 -3.86
CA TRP A 175 -0.33 -2.89 -3.25
C TRP A 175 -1.10 -3.89 -4.10
N SER A 176 -1.09 -3.74 -5.42
CA SER A 176 -1.64 -4.75 -6.32
C SER A 176 -1.01 -6.13 -6.09
N ARG A 177 0.31 -6.21 -5.87
CA ARG A 177 0.98 -7.49 -5.56
C ARG A 177 0.64 -8.04 -4.19
N VAL A 178 0.51 -7.18 -3.18
CA VAL A 178 0.11 -7.61 -1.82
C VAL A 178 -1.32 -8.18 -1.82
N VAL A 179 -2.27 -7.51 -2.49
CA VAL A 179 -3.65 -7.98 -2.65
C VAL A 179 -3.68 -9.33 -3.37
N LEU A 180 -2.94 -9.45 -4.46
CA LEU A 180 -2.87 -10.66 -5.27
C LEU A 180 -2.27 -11.86 -4.51
N LEU A 181 -1.25 -11.61 -3.70
CA LEU A 181 -0.66 -12.61 -2.82
C LEU A 181 -1.64 -13.05 -1.73
N SER A 182 -2.40 -12.12 -1.15
CA SER A 182 -3.46 -12.42 -0.17
C SER A 182 -4.58 -13.28 -0.77
N ILE A 183 -4.96 -13.00 -2.03
CA ILE A 183 -5.92 -13.83 -2.78
C ILE A 183 -5.37 -15.25 -3.01
N SER A 184 -4.08 -15.36 -3.34
CA SER A 184 -3.45 -16.62 -3.77
C SER A 184 -2.96 -17.52 -2.62
N THR A 185 -3.01 -17.04 -1.38
CA THR A 185 -2.49 -17.76 -0.21
C THR A 185 -3.57 -18.02 0.83
N ASP A 186 -3.36 -19.00 1.71
CA ASP A 186 -4.23 -19.28 2.85
C ASP A 186 -3.90 -18.46 4.11
N ASN A 187 -2.82 -17.66 4.07
CA ASN A 187 -2.30 -16.90 5.20
C ASN A 187 -3.36 -15.96 5.81
N ALA A 188 -3.72 -16.22 7.07
CA ALA A 188 -4.78 -15.50 7.76
C ALA A 188 -4.40 -14.07 8.13
N GLU A 189 -3.16 -13.84 8.58
CA GLU A 189 -2.69 -12.52 9.01
C GLU A 189 -2.63 -11.53 7.84
N LEU A 190 -2.07 -11.96 6.70
CA LEU A 190 -2.04 -11.18 5.46
C LEU A 190 -3.46 -10.91 4.94
N ARG A 191 -4.36 -11.89 5.06
CA ARG A 191 -5.76 -11.72 4.66
C ARG A 191 -6.47 -10.69 5.53
N GLU A 192 -6.34 -10.78 6.85
CA GLU A 192 -6.94 -9.83 7.78
C GLU A 192 -6.41 -8.41 7.51
N PHE A 193 -5.09 -8.25 7.40
CA PHE A 193 -4.45 -6.97 7.09
C PHE A 193 -4.98 -6.36 5.77
N VAL A 194 -5.06 -7.16 4.70
CA VAL A 194 -5.57 -6.69 3.41
C VAL A 194 -7.05 -6.32 3.48
N CYS A 195 -7.86 -7.15 4.14
CA CYS A 195 -9.31 -6.98 4.22
C CYS A 195 -9.75 -5.84 5.13
N LYS A 196 -8.94 -5.51 6.14
CA LYS A 196 -9.24 -4.50 7.15
C LYS A 196 -8.45 -3.22 6.91
N ASP A 197 -7.15 -3.26 7.16
CA ASP A 197 -6.31 -2.06 7.22
C ASP A 197 -6.08 -1.47 5.83
N LEU A 198 -5.69 -2.30 4.86
CA LEU A 198 -5.43 -1.84 3.50
C LEU A 198 -6.71 -1.43 2.78
N PHE A 199 -7.79 -2.21 2.93
CA PHE A 199 -9.09 -1.88 2.35
C PHE A 199 -9.62 -0.54 2.87
N SER A 200 -9.56 -0.31 4.19
CA SER A 200 -9.91 0.99 4.78
C SER A 200 -9.00 2.12 4.27
N ALA A 201 -7.70 1.86 4.10
CA ALA A 201 -6.76 2.86 3.61
C ALA A 201 -7.02 3.25 2.15
N PHE A 202 -7.44 2.31 1.27
CA PHE A 202 -7.83 2.65 -0.10
C PHE A 202 -9.09 3.52 -0.15
N ILE A 203 -10.09 3.22 0.68
CA ILE A 203 -11.30 4.03 0.75
C ILE A 203 -10.96 5.45 1.22
N HIS A 204 -10.09 5.58 2.23
CA HIS A 204 -9.60 6.89 2.68
C HIS A 204 -8.80 7.62 1.59
N ALA A 205 -7.92 6.91 0.87
CA ALA A 205 -7.13 7.50 -0.21
C ALA A 205 -7.99 8.09 -1.35
N LEU A 206 -9.20 7.53 -1.58
CA LEU A 206 -10.18 8.08 -2.53
C LEU A 206 -10.81 9.41 -2.08
N SER A 207 -10.73 9.75 -0.79
CA SER A 207 -11.14 11.06 -0.27
C SER A 207 -10.12 12.17 -0.50
N LEU A 208 -8.91 11.85 -1.01
CA LEU A 208 -7.86 12.83 -1.27
C LEU A 208 -7.86 13.25 -2.74
N GLU A 209 -8.04 14.55 -3.02
CA GLU A 209 -8.04 15.08 -4.40
C GLU A 209 -6.77 14.73 -5.19
N SER A 210 -5.59 14.74 -4.56
CA SER A 210 -4.31 14.42 -5.22
C SER A 210 -4.24 13.01 -5.81
N ASN A 211 -5.10 12.10 -5.35
CA ASN A 211 -5.18 10.73 -5.84
C ASN A 211 -6.13 10.56 -7.03
N ALA A 212 -6.62 11.66 -7.62
CA ALA A 212 -7.52 11.61 -8.77
C ALA A 212 -6.99 10.69 -9.88
N VAL A 213 -5.73 10.85 -10.27
CA VAL A 213 -5.11 10.08 -11.36
C VAL A 213 -5.19 8.56 -11.14
N ILE A 214 -5.16 8.10 -9.89
CA ILE A 214 -5.14 6.68 -9.51
C ILE A 214 -6.46 6.16 -8.95
N SER A 215 -7.52 6.95 -9.00
CA SER A 215 -8.81 6.59 -8.39
C SER A 215 -9.45 5.35 -9.03
N ILE A 216 -9.17 5.10 -10.32
CA ILE A 216 -9.59 3.87 -11.02
C ILE A 216 -8.87 2.64 -10.45
N ASP A 217 -7.57 2.73 -10.17
CA ASP A 217 -6.80 1.62 -9.62
C ASP A 217 -7.24 1.32 -8.18
N LEU A 218 -7.45 2.37 -7.37
CA LEU A 218 -7.98 2.25 -6.00
C LEU A 218 -9.34 1.54 -5.97
N ILE A 219 -10.29 1.93 -6.82
CA ILE A 219 -11.60 1.24 -6.90
C ILE A 219 -11.42 -0.22 -7.37
N SER A 220 -10.52 -0.46 -8.32
CA SER A 220 -10.26 -1.82 -8.82
C SER A 220 -9.71 -2.74 -7.74
N LEU A 221 -8.80 -2.23 -6.90
CA LEU A 221 -8.25 -2.96 -5.76
C LEU A 221 -9.31 -3.17 -4.66
N CYS A 222 -10.13 -2.16 -4.36
CA CYS A 222 -11.28 -2.32 -3.46
C CYS A 222 -12.23 -3.43 -3.94
N ARG A 223 -12.53 -3.46 -5.25
CA ARG A 223 -13.34 -4.52 -5.87
C ARG A 223 -12.69 -5.88 -5.70
N GLU A 224 -11.40 -6.01 -6.00
CA GLU A 224 -10.67 -7.28 -5.87
C GLU A 224 -10.70 -7.81 -4.44
N ILE A 225 -10.41 -6.96 -3.46
CA ILE A 225 -10.49 -7.34 -2.04
C ILE A 225 -11.89 -7.84 -1.71
N PHE A 226 -12.94 -7.09 -2.05
CA PHE A 226 -14.30 -7.48 -1.71
C PHE A 226 -14.72 -8.78 -2.41
N VAL A 227 -14.52 -8.88 -3.73
CA VAL A 227 -14.99 -10.03 -4.52
C VAL A 227 -14.26 -11.31 -4.15
N TYR A 228 -12.95 -11.26 -3.90
CA TYR A 228 -12.14 -12.48 -3.69
C TYR A 228 -11.92 -12.83 -2.23
N LEU A 229 -12.04 -11.87 -1.30
CA LEU A 229 -11.69 -12.11 0.10
C LEU A 229 -12.86 -11.97 1.07
N SER A 230 -13.98 -11.32 0.72
CA SER A 230 -15.08 -11.11 1.68
C SER A 230 -15.71 -12.42 2.17
N ASP A 231 -15.77 -13.47 1.35
CA ASP A 231 -16.29 -14.78 1.80
C ASP A 231 -15.32 -15.51 2.74
N ARG A 232 -14.04 -15.10 2.75
CA ARG A 232 -12.95 -15.69 3.55
C ARG A 232 -12.64 -14.87 4.80
N ASP A 233 -13.08 -13.62 4.86
CA ASP A 233 -12.84 -12.70 5.96
C ASP A 233 -14.01 -11.71 6.08
N PRO A 234 -14.63 -11.55 7.27
CA PRO A 234 -15.76 -10.63 7.45
C PRO A 234 -15.36 -9.14 7.41
N ALA A 235 -14.07 -8.80 7.53
CA ALA A 235 -13.60 -7.42 7.66
C ALA A 235 -14.02 -6.48 6.52
N PRO A 236 -14.04 -6.86 5.22
CA PRO A 236 -14.46 -5.95 4.16
C PRO A 236 -15.90 -5.48 4.34
N ARG A 237 -16.79 -6.36 4.81
CA ARG A 237 -18.19 -6.00 5.14
C ARG A 237 -18.25 -5.06 6.34
N GLN A 238 -17.47 -5.35 7.39
CA GLN A 238 -17.40 -4.51 8.59
C GLN A 238 -16.87 -3.11 8.28
N VAL A 239 -15.83 -2.99 7.46
CA VAL A 239 -15.28 -1.72 6.99
C VAL A 239 -16.35 -0.93 6.24
N LEU A 240 -17.04 -1.53 5.27
CA LEU A 240 -18.11 -0.82 4.54
C LEU A 240 -19.23 -0.37 5.48
N LEU A 241 -19.70 -1.22 6.39
CA LEU A 241 -20.75 -0.87 7.36
C LEU A 241 -20.31 0.19 8.38
N SER A 242 -19.01 0.39 8.57
CA SER A 242 -18.48 1.47 9.41
C SER A 242 -18.52 2.85 8.74
N LEU A 243 -18.77 2.90 7.42
CA LEU A 243 -18.82 4.16 6.68
C LEU A 243 -20.09 4.96 7.03
N PRO A 244 -20.01 6.31 7.12
CA PRO A 244 -21.05 7.13 7.74
C PRO A 244 -22.45 7.02 7.14
N TYR A 245 -22.56 6.73 5.84
CA TYR A 245 -23.83 6.68 5.12
C TYR A 245 -24.23 5.27 4.68
N MET A 246 -23.47 4.25 5.09
CA MET A 246 -23.73 2.87 4.71
C MET A 246 -24.83 2.24 5.59
N LYS A 247 -25.84 1.63 4.97
CA LYS A 247 -26.83 0.80 5.69
C LYS A 247 -26.67 -0.68 5.33
N SER A 248 -27.11 -1.56 6.23
CA SER A 248 -27.10 -3.01 5.99
C SER A 248 -27.90 -3.42 4.75
N GLN A 249 -28.97 -2.69 4.44
CA GLN A 249 -29.81 -2.94 3.26
C GLN A 249 -29.06 -2.60 1.96
N ASP A 250 -28.27 -1.53 1.96
CA ASP A 250 -27.47 -1.11 0.80
C ASP A 250 -26.37 -2.13 0.52
N LEU A 251 -25.74 -2.67 1.57
CA LEU A 251 -24.74 -3.73 1.44
C LEU A 251 -25.36 -5.00 0.85
N ALA A 252 -26.50 -5.44 1.39
CA ALA A 252 -27.19 -6.63 0.90
C ALA A 252 -27.62 -6.49 -0.57
N ALA A 253 -28.10 -5.31 -0.98
CA ALA A 253 -28.46 -5.03 -2.37
C ALA A 253 -27.24 -5.06 -3.30
N PHE A 254 -26.10 -4.53 -2.85
CA PHE A 254 -24.84 -4.59 -3.58
C PHE A 254 -24.34 -6.03 -3.76
N GLU A 255 -24.35 -6.85 -2.70
CA GLU A 255 -23.95 -8.26 -2.78
C GLU A 255 -24.87 -9.07 -3.69
N GLU A 256 -26.17 -8.80 -3.64
CA GLU A 256 -27.14 -9.39 -4.55
C GLU A 256 -26.90 -9.02 -6.01
N ALA A 257 -26.48 -7.77 -6.29
CA ALA A 257 -26.09 -7.34 -7.62
C ALA A 257 -24.77 -7.98 -8.06
N LEU A 258 -23.78 -8.10 -7.17
CA LEU A 258 -22.50 -8.77 -7.47
C LEU A 258 -22.71 -10.24 -7.84
N ARG A 259 -23.57 -10.97 -7.13
CA ARG A 259 -23.88 -12.38 -7.44
C ARG A 259 -24.49 -12.58 -8.83
N LYS A 260 -25.08 -11.54 -9.43
CA LYS A 260 -25.69 -11.58 -10.76
C LYS A 260 -24.71 -11.30 -11.90
N THR A 261 -23.46 -10.92 -11.59
CA THR A 261 -22.47 -10.58 -12.62
C THR A 261 -21.08 -11.12 -12.31
N SER A 262 -20.52 -11.84 -13.27
CA SER A 262 -19.12 -12.27 -13.27
C SER A 262 -18.18 -11.27 -13.95
N ARG A 263 -18.73 -10.17 -14.52
CA ARG A 263 -17.97 -9.22 -15.35
C ARG A 263 -17.28 -8.18 -14.47
N ALA A 264 -15.95 -8.16 -14.51
CA ALA A 264 -15.15 -7.24 -13.69
C ALA A 264 -15.48 -5.75 -13.94
N SER A 265 -15.91 -5.38 -15.15
CA SER A 265 -16.31 -4.02 -15.48
C SER A 265 -17.65 -3.61 -14.85
N GLU A 266 -18.58 -4.56 -14.68
CA GLU A 266 -19.84 -4.33 -13.98
C GLU A 266 -19.62 -4.32 -12.46
N GLN A 267 -18.84 -5.27 -11.94
CA GLN A 267 -18.42 -5.30 -10.54
C GLN A 267 -17.69 -4.01 -10.12
N PHE A 268 -16.84 -3.47 -11.00
CA PHE A 268 -16.18 -2.17 -10.80
C PHE A 268 -17.20 -1.03 -10.65
N LYS A 269 -18.20 -0.96 -11.53
CA LYS A 269 -19.25 0.07 -11.47
C LYS A 269 -20.07 -0.06 -10.19
N LEU A 270 -20.42 -1.28 -9.79
CA LEU A 270 -21.12 -1.55 -8.54
C LEU A 270 -20.30 -1.07 -7.33
N MET A 271 -19.01 -1.43 -7.28
CA MET A 271 -18.10 -1.01 -6.21
C MET A 271 -17.98 0.52 -6.14
N LYS A 272 -17.76 1.17 -7.28
CA LYS A 272 -17.69 2.64 -7.37
C LYS A 272 -18.97 3.29 -6.81
N ASN A 273 -20.13 2.84 -7.25
CA ASN A 273 -21.42 3.41 -6.84
C ASN A 273 -21.67 3.20 -5.34
N LEU A 274 -21.32 2.02 -4.81
CA LEU A 274 -21.42 1.72 -3.39
C LEU A 274 -20.55 2.66 -2.57
N LEU A 275 -19.28 2.83 -2.95
CA LEU A 275 -18.35 3.70 -2.22
C LEU A 275 -18.80 5.16 -2.22
N ILE A 276 -19.31 5.67 -3.35
CA ILE A 276 -19.88 7.03 -3.43
C ILE A 276 -21.08 7.17 -2.48
N LEU A 277 -21.97 6.19 -2.44
CA LEU A 277 -23.11 6.19 -1.52
C LEU A 277 -22.67 6.14 -0.06
N ALA A 278 -21.78 5.21 0.28
CA ALA A 278 -21.36 4.92 1.65
C ALA A 278 -20.59 6.09 2.29
N THR A 279 -19.93 6.91 1.49
CA THR A 279 -19.18 8.10 1.95
C THR A 279 -19.90 9.42 1.68
N GLY A 280 -21.15 9.40 1.21
CA GLY A 280 -21.93 10.63 0.98
C GLY A 280 -21.32 11.53 -0.10
N ASN A 281 -20.71 10.93 -1.12
CA ASN A 281 -20.03 11.62 -2.23
C ASN A 281 -18.80 12.45 -1.81
N MET A 282 -18.16 12.13 -0.66
CA MET A 282 -16.92 12.76 -0.18
C MET A 282 -15.64 12.13 -0.77
N LEU A 283 -15.72 11.54 -1.97
CA LEU A 283 -14.57 10.94 -2.65
C LEU A 283 -14.01 11.92 -3.69
N GLU A 284 -13.23 12.89 -3.22
CA GLU A 284 -12.70 14.00 -4.04
C GLU A 284 -11.88 13.51 -5.25
N ALA A 285 -11.19 12.38 -5.12
CA ALA A 285 -10.44 11.76 -6.21
C ALA A 285 -11.34 11.35 -7.41
N LEU A 286 -12.66 11.17 -7.18
CA LEU A 286 -13.62 10.83 -8.22
C LEU A 286 -14.28 12.05 -8.86
N THR A 287 -14.27 13.21 -8.18
CA THR A 287 -14.86 14.46 -8.69
C THR A 287 -13.86 15.26 -9.52
N ALA A 288 -12.57 15.22 -9.18
CA ALA A 288 -11.51 15.96 -9.88
C ALA A 288 -11.40 15.62 -11.39
N HIS A 289 -11.79 14.42 -11.80
CA HIS A 289 -11.86 14.03 -13.23
C HIS A 289 -12.87 14.83 -14.05
N LYS A 290 -13.84 15.50 -13.40
CA LYS A 290 -14.84 16.32 -14.10
C LYS A 290 -14.34 17.73 -14.44
N SER A 291 -13.20 18.16 -13.89
CA SER A 291 -12.68 19.54 -14.02
C SER A 291 -11.67 19.71 -15.16
N PHE A 292 -11.35 18.64 -15.91
CA PHE A 292 -10.36 18.65 -17.00
C PHE A 292 -10.97 18.41 -18.40
N TYR A 293 -12.28 18.62 -18.56
CA TYR A 293 -12.97 18.62 -19.86
C TYR A 293 -13.64 19.97 -20.14
#